data_AF-A0AAU6T0X3-F1
#
_entry.id   AF-A0AAU6T0X3-F1
#
_cell.length_a   1.000
_cell.length_b   1.000
_cell.length_c   1.000
_cell.angle_alpha   90.00
_cell.angle_beta   90.00
_cell.angle_gamma   90.00
#
_symmetry.space_group_name_H-M   'P 1'
#
loop_
_entity.id
_entity.type
_entity.pdbx_description
1 polymer ?
#
loop_
_entity_poly.entity_id
_entity_poly.type
_entity_poly.pdbx_seq_one_letter_code
_entity_poly.pdbx_strand_id
1 'polypeptide(L)'
;MQLNVDVHNYMETLVGQVLIQRQYSEKYNHDQLADLACLALSQMRPVYIRHDVDFLSALPEERLVILKQQALAAIQAAEPMIIEDRRTMRDKDIPVILSQARFDHDNPLEWYEEPILKNNKKHKE
;
A
#
# COMPACT_ATOMS: atom_id res chain seq x y z
N MET A 1 11.37 -9.06 -18.12
CA MET A 1 10.11 -9.81 -17.98
C MET A 1 9.02 -8.79 -17.70
N GLN A 2 8.26 -8.38 -18.72
CA GLN A 2 7.08 -7.54 -18.53
C GLN A 2 5.93 -8.50 -18.25
N LEU A 3 5.51 -8.60 -16.99
CA LEU A 3 4.17 -9.12 -16.71
C LEU A 3 3.20 -8.24 -17.52
N ASN A 4 2.26 -8.89 -18.21
CA ASN A 4 1.32 -8.27 -19.13
C ASN A 4 0.75 -6.95 -18.59
N VAL A 5 0.51 -5.95 -19.45
CA VAL A 5 0.01 -4.59 -19.09
C VAL A 5 -1.25 -4.65 -18.22
N ASP A 6 -1.98 -5.76 -18.28
CA ASP A 6 -3.21 -6.01 -17.54
C ASP A 6 -3.00 -6.44 -16.07
N VAL A 7 -1.78 -6.73 -15.60
CA VAL A 7 -1.55 -7.17 -14.21
C VAL A 7 -1.01 -6.01 -13.38
N HIS A 8 -1.77 -5.60 -12.37
CA HIS A 8 -1.45 -4.47 -11.49
C HIS A 8 -1.74 -4.79 -10.03
N ASN A 9 -1.12 -4.04 -9.13
CA ASN A 9 -1.45 -4.09 -7.71
C ASN A 9 -2.73 -3.27 -7.47
N TYR A 10 -3.80 -3.91 -7.01
CA TYR A 10 -5.08 -3.23 -6.76
C TYR A 10 -4.96 -2.08 -5.74
N MET A 11 -3.96 -2.12 -4.86
CA MET A 11 -3.71 -1.02 -3.92
C MET A 11 -3.32 0.28 -4.63
N GLU A 12 -2.74 0.22 -5.84
CA GLU A 12 -2.47 1.41 -6.67
C GLU A 12 -3.75 2.15 -7.04
N THR A 13 -4.83 1.41 -7.35
CA THR A 13 -6.16 1.98 -7.61
C THR A 13 -6.69 2.72 -6.39
N LEU A 14 -6.57 2.13 -5.19
CA LEU A 14 -7.06 2.74 -3.95
C LEU A 14 -6.25 3.99 -3.57
N VAL A 15 -4.93 3.92 -3.65
CA VAL A 15 -4.04 5.07 -3.40
C VAL A 15 -4.32 6.18 -4.41
N GLY A 16 -4.48 5.86 -5.70
CA GLY A 16 -4.81 6.83 -6.74
C GLY A 16 -6.14 7.54 -6.50
N GLN A 17 -7.18 6.81 -6.04
CA GLN A 17 -8.47 7.40 -5.68
C GLN A 17 -8.35 8.44 -4.56
N VAL A 18 -7.48 8.21 -3.57
CA VAL A 18 -7.24 9.17 -2.50
C VAL A 18 -6.46 10.38 -3.01
N LEU A 19 -5.39 10.17 -3.78
CA LEU A 19 -4.51 11.26 -4.26
C LEU A 19 -5.19 12.20 -5.29
N ILE A 20 -6.24 11.75 -5.97
CA ILE A 20 -7.04 12.61 -6.86
C ILE A 20 -7.89 13.62 -6.08
N GLN A 21 -8.20 13.37 -4.81
CA GLN A 21 -8.99 14.29 -3.99
C GLN A 21 -8.29 15.66 -3.90
N ARG A 22 -9.08 16.74 -3.97
CA ARG A 22 -8.58 18.13 -4.01
C ARG A 22 -7.55 18.46 -2.93
N GLN A 23 -7.72 17.91 -1.72
CA GLN A 23 -6.81 18.13 -0.60
C GLN A 23 -5.36 17.67 -0.88
N TYR A 24 -5.16 16.76 -1.83
CA TYR A 24 -3.85 16.31 -2.29
C TYR A 24 -3.52 16.86 -3.68
N SER A 25 -4.43 16.74 -4.64
CA SER A 25 -4.16 17.08 -6.05
C SER A 25 -3.94 18.58 -6.31
N GLU A 26 -4.53 19.46 -5.49
CA GLU A 26 -4.29 20.92 -5.57
C GLU A 26 -3.14 21.37 -4.65
N LYS A 27 -2.74 20.53 -3.68
CA LYS A 27 -1.72 20.85 -2.67
C LYS A 27 -0.31 20.44 -3.08
N TYR A 28 -0.17 19.35 -3.82
CA TYR A 28 1.11 18.74 -4.17
C TYR A 28 1.34 18.73 -5.68
N ASN A 29 2.61 18.86 -6.09
CA ASN A 29 2.98 18.71 -7.49
C ASN A 29 3.05 17.22 -7.89
N HIS A 30 3.25 16.95 -9.18
CA HIS A 30 3.24 15.58 -9.71
C HIS A 30 4.31 14.67 -9.08
N ASP A 31 5.52 15.19 -8.87
CA ASP A 31 6.63 14.43 -8.27
C ASP A 31 6.33 14.10 -6.80
N GLN A 32 5.77 15.06 -6.04
CA GLN A 32 5.36 14.86 -4.65
C GLN A 32 4.20 13.86 -4.54
N LEU A 33 3.24 13.89 -5.46
CA LEU A 33 2.16 12.89 -5.51
C LEU A 33 2.70 11.49 -5.82
N ALA A 34 3.69 11.38 -6.70
CA ALA A 34 4.36 10.10 -6.98
C ALA A 34 5.15 9.58 -5.77
N ASP A 35 5.87 10.46 -5.06
CA ASP A 35 6.56 10.11 -3.82
C ASP A 35 5.55 9.67 -2.71
N LEU A 36 4.42 10.37 -2.55
CA LEU A 36 3.33 9.97 -1.65
C LEU A 36 2.81 8.58 -1.99
N ALA A 37 2.53 8.31 -3.27
CA ALA A 37 2.06 7.01 -3.72
C ALA A 37 3.07 5.91 -3.39
N CYS A 38 4.36 6.14 -3.64
CA CYS A 38 5.44 5.20 -3.36
C CYS A 38 5.53 4.85 -1.86
N LEU A 39 5.51 5.88 -1.00
CA LEU A 39 5.56 5.71 0.46
C LEU A 39 4.30 5.01 1.00
N ALA A 40 3.12 5.34 0.48
CA ALA A 40 1.87 4.70 0.87
C ALA A 40 1.85 3.22 0.47
N LEU A 41 2.19 2.89 -0.78
CA LEU A 41 2.19 1.51 -1.28
C LEU A 41 3.19 0.61 -0.53
N SER A 42 4.32 1.19 -0.08
CA SER A 42 5.31 0.47 0.72
C SER A 42 4.78 0.00 2.08
N GLN A 43 3.72 0.64 2.58
CA GLN A 43 3.08 0.31 3.86
C GLN A 43 1.95 -0.70 3.71
N MET A 44 1.49 -1.00 2.50
CA MET A 44 0.34 -1.87 2.24
C MET A 44 0.79 -3.27 1.79
N ARG A 45 -0.05 -4.28 2.01
CA ARG A 45 0.13 -5.62 1.42
C ARG A 45 -0.29 -5.57 -0.06
N PRO A 46 0.60 -5.88 -1.01
CA PRO A 46 0.27 -5.80 -2.43
C PRO A 46 -0.64 -6.96 -2.83
N VAL A 47 -1.64 -6.67 -3.66
CA VAL A 47 -2.56 -7.66 -4.22
C VAL A 47 -2.55 -7.51 -5.74
N TYR A 48 -1.81 -8.40 -6.41
CA TYR A 48 -1.70 -8.37 -7.87
C TYR A 48 -2.89 -9.09 -8.51
N ILE A 49 -3.62 -8.36 -9.33
CA ILE A 49 -4.80 -8.85 -10.02
C ILE A 49 -4.70 -8.51 -11.51
N ARG A 50 -5.51 -9.19 -12.33
CA ARG A 50 -5.66 -8.84 -13.75
C ARG A 50 -6.89 -7.98 -14.03
N HIS A 51 -8.00 -8.29 -13.37
CA HIS A 51 -9.27 -7.62 -13.58
C HIS A 51 -9.90 -7.24 -12.25
N ASP A 52 -10.12 -5.94 -12.04
CA ASP A 52 -10.76 -5.40 -10.83
C ASP A 52 -12.12 -6.04 -10.57
N VAL A 53 -12.88 -6.34 -11.63
CA VAL A 53 -14.22 -6.94 -11.51
C VAL A 53 -14.19 -8.30 -10.84
N ASP A 54 -13.19 -9.15 -11.14
CA ASP A 54 -13.07 -10.48 -10.56
C ASP A 54 -12.75 -10.37 -9.07
N PHE A 55 -11.77 -9.52 -8.73
CA PHE A 55 -11.35 -9.27 -7.35
C PHE A 55 -12.49 -8.68 -6.51
N LEU A 56 -13.15 -7.64 -7.03
CA LEU A 56 -14.27 -6.98 -6.34
C LEU A 56 -15.49 -7.90 -6.20
N SER A 57 -15.75 -8.78 -7.16
CA SER A 57 -16.88 -9.73 -7.07
C SER A 57 -16.68 -10.79 -5.98
N ALA A 58 -15.43 -11.11 -5.64
CA ALA A 58 -15.07 -12.05 -4.59
C ALA A 58 -14.80 -11.38 -3.22
N LEU A 59 -14.69 -10.05 -3.17
CA LEU A 59 -14.34 -9.30 -1.96
C LEU A 59 -15.60 -8.84 -1.21
N PRO A 60 -15.74 -9.11 0.09
CA PRO A 60 -16.84 -8.56 0.89
C PRO A 60 -16.81 -7.02 0.91
N GLU A 61 -17.98 -6.38 0.90
CA GLU A 61 -18.10 -4.92 0.87
C GLU A 61 -17.42 -4.24 2.08
N GLU A 62 -17.60 -4.82 3.28
CA GLU A 62 -16.94 -4.35 4.50
C GLU A 62 -15.41 -4.35 4.38
N ARG A 63 -14.83 -5.33 3.66
CA ARG A 63 -13.39 -5.40 3.42
C ARG A 63 -12.94 -4.30 2.48
N LEU A 64 -13.72 -4.00 1.44
CA LEU A 64 -13.39 -2.89 0.55
C LEU A 64 -13.33 -1.55 1.30
N VAL A 65 -14.24 -1.33 2.27
CA VAL A 65 -14.22 -0.13 3.12
C VAL A 65 -12.92 -0.07 3.95
N ILE A 66 -12.51 -1.19 4.55
CA ILE A 66 -11.26 -1.28 5.32
C ILE A 66 -10.05 -0.97 4.44
N LEU A 67 -9.96 -1.56 3.24
CA LEU A 67 -8.85 -1.32 2.31
C LEU A 67 -8.75 0.16 1.91
N LYS A 68 -9.90 0.83 1.69
CA LYS A 68 -9.94 2.28 1.42
C LYS A 68 -9.44 3.11 2.60
N GLN A 69 -9.84 2.75 3.82
CA GLN A 69 -9.35 3.41 5.04
C GLN A 69 -7.86 3.22 5.24
N GLN A 70 -7.33 2.02 4.96
CA GLN A 70 -5.91 1.74 5.00
C GLN A 70 -5.12 2.58 3.98
N ALA A 71 -5.62 2.73 2.75
CA ALA A 71 -4.99 3.59 1.74
C ALA A 71 -4.92 5.06 2.21
N LEU A 72 -6.00 5.58 2.79
CA LEU A 72 -6.03 6.93 3.37
C LEU A 72 -5.02 7.07 4.52
N ALA A 73 -5.00 6.12 5.46
CA ALA A 73 -4.08 6.13 6.59
C ALA A 73 -2.61 6.07 6.14
N ALA A 74 -2.30 5.23 5.13
CA ALA A 74 -0.95 5.12 4.58
C ALA A 74 -0.47 6.43 3.94
N ILE A 75 -1.36 7.15 3.24
CA ILE A 75 -1.05 8.47 2.66
C ILE A 75 -0.85 9.50 3.76
N GLN A 76 -1.70 9.52 4.79
CA GLN A 76 -1.54 10.42 5.94
C GLN A 76 -0.23 10.17 6.69
N ALA A 77 0.18 8.91 6.83
CA ALA A 77 1.47 8.55 7.42
C ALA A 77 2.67 8.97 6.54
N ALA A 78 2.50 8.97 5.21
CA ALA A 78 3.52 9.39 4.25
C ALA A 78 3.66 10.92 4.13
N GLU A 79 2.56 11.67 4.29
CA GLU A 79 2.49 13.12 4.15
C GLU A 79 3.59 13.92 4.88
N PRO A 80 3.89 13.67 6.18
CA PRO A 80 4.95 14.40 6.89
C PRO A 80 6.33 14.18 6.25
N MET A 81 6.58 13.03 5.62
CA MET A 81 7.87 12.76 4.96
C MET A 81 8.08 13.62 3.70
N ILE A 82 7.00 14.11 3.09
CA ILE A 82 7.06 14.99 1.92
C ILE A 82 7.15 16.46 2.33
N ILE A 83 6.48 16.84 3.42
CA ILE A 83 6.54 18.20 3.96
C ILE A 83 7.93 18.47 4.55
N GLU A 84 8.43 17.54 5.35
CA GLU A 84 9.75 17.60 5.98
C GLU A 84 10.77 16.84 5.11
N ASP A 85 10.89 17.21 3.83
CA ASP A 85 11.78 16.49 2.92
C ASP A 85 13.25 16.62 3.34
N ARG A 86 13.69 15.61 4.11
CA ARG A 86 15.07 15.49 4.61
C ARG A 86 16.08 15.24 3.49
N ARG A 87 15.65 14.87 2.28
CA ARG A 87 16.55 14.69 1.11
C ARG A 87 17.21 16.00 0.71
N THR A 88 16.61 17.13 1.04
CA THR A 88 17.20 18.47 0.83
C THR A 88 18.43 18.70 1.73
N MET A 89 18.61 17.91 2.81
CA MET A 89 19.73 18.02 3.77
C MET A 89 20.69 16.82 3.69
N ARG A 90 21.04 16.38 2.47
CA ARG A 90 21.89 15.20 2.17
C ARG A 90 23.25 15.13 2.87
N ASP A 91 23.72 16.22 3.47
CA ASP A 91 25.11 16.37 3.90
C ASP A 91 25.41 15.98 5.36
N LYS A 92 24.41 15.67 6.21
CA LYS A 92 24.72 15.45 7.64
C LYS A 92 24.22 14.19 8.31
N ASP A 93 23.10 13.58 7.97
CA ASP A 93 22.66 12.39 8.68
C ASP A 93 21.81 11.50 7.77
N ILE A 94 22.11 10.19 7.73
CA ILE A 94 21.22 9.18 7.14
C ILE A 94 20.30 8.72 8.28
N PRO A 95 19.05 9.21 8.38
CA PRO A 95 18.16 8.72 9.41
C PRO A 95 17.81 7.26 9.12
N VAL A 96 18.14 6.37 10.05
CA VAL A 96 17.63 5.00 10.06
C VAL A 96 16.14 5.07 10.37
N ILE A 97 15.31 4.87 9.34
CA ILE A 97 13.87 4.75 9.52
C ILE A 97 13.61 3.33 10.02
N LEU A 98 13.29 3.18 11.31
CA LEU A 98 12.47 2.04 11.73
C LEU A 98 11.11 2.27 11.07
N SER A 99 10.90 1.69 9.89
CA SER A 99 9.55 1.52 9.37
C SER A 99 8.85 0.68 10.43
N GLN A 100 7.93 1.27 11.20
CA GLN A 100 6.97 0.46 11.94
C GLN A 100 6.33 -0.43 10.87
N ALA A 101 6.74 -1.70 10.87
CA ALA A 101 6.47 -2.63 9.79
C ALA A 101 4.97 -2.79 9.71
N ARG A 102 4.37 -2.28 8.62
CA ARG A 102 2.96 -2.42 8.23
C ARG A 102 1.95 -2.34 9.39
N PHE A 103 1.13 -1.30 9.44
CA PHE A 103 0.04 -1.18 10.42
C PHE A 103 -0.88 -2.42 10.52
N ASP A 104 -0.87 -3.30 9.51
CA ASP A 104 -1.66 -4.52 9.45
C ASP A 104 -0.90 -5.82 9.77
N HIS A 105 0.33 -5.76 10.29
CA HIS A 105 1.11 -6.98 10.48
C HIS A 105 0.44 -7.99 11.43
N ASP A 106 -0.37 -7.49 12.36
CA ASP A 106 -1.16 -8.28 13.33
C ASP A 106 -2.55 -8.70 12.80
N ASN A 107 -2.98 -8.21 11.63
CA ASN A 107 -4.27 -8.62 11.06
C ASN A 107 -4.18 -10.06 10.53
N PRO A 108 -5.28 -10.84 10.66
CA PRO A 108 -5.34 -12.15 10.03
C PRO A 108 -5.10 -12.04 8.53
N LEU A 109 -4.47 -13.07 7.95
CA LEU A 109 -4.33 -13.18 6.51
C LEU A 109 -5.70 -13.35 5.88
N GLU A 110 -5.92 -12.64 4.78
CA GLU A 110 -7.10 -12.83 3.94
C GLU A 110 -6.93 -14.09 3.09
N TRP A 111 -8.04 -14.59 2.55
CA TRP A 111 -8.06 -15.80 1.71
C TRP A 111 -7.13 -15.70 0.47
N TYR A 112 -6.89 -14.49 -0.03
CA TYR A 112 -5.98 -14.23 -1.15
C TYR A 112 -4.51 -14.06 -0.73
N GLU A 113 -4.22 -14.10 0.58
CA GLU A 113 -2.88 -13.99 1.15
C GLU A 113 -2.41 -15.29 1.79
N GLU A 114 -3.33 -16.22 2.06
CA GLU A 114 -2.99 -17.52 2.61
C GLU A 114 -2.00 -18.29 1.71
N PRO A 115 -0.99 -18.96 2.31
CA PRO A 115 -0.04 -19.73 1.55
C PRO A 115 -0.74 -20.89 0.83
N ILE A 116 -0.48 -21.02 -0.46
CA ILE A 116 -1.01 -22.10 -1.32
C ILE A 116 -0.66 -23.48 -0.75
N LEU A 117 0.54 -23.61 -0.19
CA LEU A 117 1.00 -24.82 0.48
C LEU A 117 0.62 -24.77 1.96
N LYS A 118 -0.35 -25.59 2.36
CA LYS A 118 -0.61 -25.85 3.78
C LYS A 118 0.62 -26.54 4.36
N ASN A 119 1.33 -25.87 5.26
CA ASN A 119 2.41 -26.49 6.02
C ASN A 119 1.79 -27.58 6.92
N ASN A 120 1.74 -28.81 6.42
CA ASN A 120 1.52 -30.02 7.22
C ASN A 120 2.77 -30.30 8.07
N LYS A 121 3.26 -29.32 8.84
CA LYS A 121 4.12 -29.62 9.98
C LYS A 121 3.21 -30.18 11.06
N LYS A 122 2.89 -31.47 10.93
CA LYS A 122 2.64 -32.30 12.10
C LYS A 122 3.85 -32.07 13.00
N HIS A 123 3.66 -31.40 14.12
CA HIS A 123 4.56 -31.54 15.25
C HIS A 123 4.64 -33.03 15.54
N LYS A 124 5.69 -33.68 15.02
CA LYS A 124 6.16 -34.95 15.55
C LYS A 124 6.99 -34.58 16.77
N GLU A 125 6.37 -34.87 17.92
CA GLU A 125 6.93 -35.11 19.26
C GLU A 125 7.84 -34.04 19.86
#